data_AF-A0A662KCK9-F1
#
_entry.id   AF-A0A662KCK9-F1
#
_cell.length_a   1.000
_cell.length_b   1.000
_cell.length_c   1.000
_cell.angle_alpha   90.00
_cell.angle_beta   90.00
_cell.angle_gamma   90.00
#
_symmetry.space_group_name_H-M   'P 1'
#
loop_
_entity.id
_entity.type
_entity.pdbx_description
1 polymer ?
#
loop_
_entity_poly.entity_id
_entity_poly.type
_entity_poly.pdbx_seq_one_letter_code
_entity_poly.pdbx_strand_id
1 'polypeptide(L)'
;MKAKLIQEIERQIEAYTKIKEEEIRGTIEKWKKMVNLLKKDKLSEEDIEEAFGMLCFKSLAYCCGLEKKCPYRDTVLAILGITEEEYLEVKKKADEMFRKIIR
;
A
#
# COMPACT_ATOMS: atom_id res chain seq x y z
N MET A 1 -1.75 -1.63 -46.68
CA MET A 1 -1.97 -0.66 -45.57
C MET A 1 -2.73 -1.28 -44.39
N LYS A 2 -3.94 -1.82 -44.58
CA LYS A 2 -4.75 -2.39 -43.48
C LYS A 2 -4.06 -3.54 -42.71
N ALA A 3 -3.43 -4.48 -43.40
CA ALA A 3 -2.75 -5.61 -42.76
C ALA A 3 -1.62 -5.17 -41.79
N LYS A 4 -0.84 -4.15 -42.16
CA LYS A 4 0.22 -3.61 -41.31
C LYS A 4 -0.36 -2.92 -40.06
N LEU A 5 -1.49 -2.24 -40.20
CA LEU A 5 -2.20 -1.63 -39.07
C LEU A 5 -2.78 -2.69 -38.12
N ILE A 6 -3.34 -3.78 -38.66
CA ILE A 6 -3.85 -4.91 -37.85
C ILE A 6 -2.71 -5.51 -37.02
N GLN A 7 -1.59 -5.84 -37.65
CA GLN A 7 -0.42 -6.40 -36.96
C GLN A 7 0.12 -5.50 -35.84
N GLU A 8 0.13 -4.17 -36.07
CA GLU A 8 0.56 -3.21 -35.05
C GLU A 8 -0.41 -3.18 -33.87
N ILE A 9 -1.72 -3.21 -34.12
CA ILE A 9 -2.74 -3.26 -33.05
C ILE A 9 -2.62 -4.57 -32.25
N GLU A 10 -2.44 -5.71 -32.92
CA GLU A 10 -2.25 -7.01 -32.26
C GLU A 10 -1.04 -7.01 -31.33
N ARG A 11 0.09 -6.42 -31.78
CA ARG A 11 1.29 -6.25 -30.94
C ARG A 11 1.00 -5.37 -29.72
N GLN A 12 0.23 -4.29 -29.87
CA GLN A 12 -0.12 -3.43 -28.74
C GLN A 12 -1.03 -4.15 -27.74
N ILE A 13 -1.97 -4.97 -28.22
CA ILE A 13 -2.81 -5.80 -27.36
C ILE A 13 -1.94 -6.76 -26.54
N GLU A 14 -1.01 -7.47 -27.18
CA GLU A 14 -0.12 -8.42 -26.49
C GLU A 14 0.74 -7.71 -25.43
N ALA A 15 1.35 -6.58 -25.80
CA ALA A 15 2.17 -5.79 -24.87
C ALA A 15 1.34 -5.29 -23.67
N TYR A 16 0.14 -4.76 -23.91
CA TYR A 16 -0.73 -4.27 -22.85
C TYR A 16 -1.23 -5.38 -21.94
N THR A 17 -1.62 -6.53 -22.52
CA THR A 17 -2.02 -7.72 -21.75
C THR A 17 -0.89 -8.17 -20.84
N LYS A 18 0.33 -8.30 -21.36
CA LYS A 18 1.49 -8.72 -20.56
C LYS A 18 1.77 -7.77 -19.40
N ILE A 19 1.74 -6.45 -19.65
CA ILE A 19 1.91 -5.43 -18.60
C ILE A 19 0.84 -5.60 -17.53
N LYS A 20 -0.43 -5.74 -17.93
CA LYS A 20 -1.54 -5.91 -16.98
C LYS A 20 -1.45 -7.21 -16.19
N GLU A 21 -1.04 -8.31 -16.81
CA GLU A 21 -0.81 -9.58 -16.12
C GLU A 21 0.29 -9.48 -15.06
N GLU A 22 1.39 -8.78 -15.36
CA GLU A 22 2.46 -8.54 -14.39
C GLU A 22 1.99 -7.65 -13.22
N GLU A 23 1.26 -6.57 -13.49
CA GLU A 23 0.66 -5.70 -12.46
C GLU A 23 -0.33 -6.46 -11.56
N ILE A 24 -1.20 -7.26 -12.16
CA ILE A 24 -2.19 -8.09 -11.45
C ILE A 24 -1.46 -9.12 -10.58
N ARG A 25 -0.44 -9.79 -11.13
CA ARG A 25 0.37 -10.78 -10.39
C ARG A 25 1.04 -10.15 -9.18
N GLY A 26 1.69 -8.99 -9.35
CA GLY A 26 2.33 -8.26 -8.25
C GLY A 26 1.32 -7.83 -7.19
N THR A 27 0.13 -7.38 -7.61
CA THR A 27 -0.96 -7.06 -6.70
C THR A 27 -1.40 -8.29 -5.89
N ILE A 28 -1.68 -9.42 -6.55
CA ILE A 28 -2.09 -10.67 -5.90
C ILE A 28 -1.04 -11.14 -4.89
N GLU A 29 0.25 -11.08 -5.23
CA GLU A 29 1.33 -11.45 -4.33
C GLU A 29 1.35 -10.57 -3.08
N LYS A 30 1.19 -9.25 -3.25
CA LYS A 30 1.09 -8.31 -2.13
C LYS A 30 -0.09 -8.64 -1.21
N TRP A 31 -1.27 -8.95 -1.77
CA TRP A 31 -2.44 -9.36 -0.97
C TRP A 31 -2.22 -10.70 -0.25
N LYS A 32 -1.56 -11.67 -0.88
CA LYS A 32 -1.20 -12.94 -0.22
C LYS A 32 -0.31 -12.70 0.99
N LYS A 33 0.69 -11.82 0.87
CA LYS A 33 1.55 -11.42 1.99
C LYS A 33 0.74 -10.79 3.13
N MET A 34 -0.19 -9.88 2.82
CA MET A 34 -1.08 -9.29 3.83
C MET A 34 -1.87 -10.34 4.60
N VAL A 35 -2.50 -11.28 3.88
CA VAL A 35 -3.27 -12.36 4.51
C VAL A 35 -2.39 -13.23 5.40
N ASN A 36 -1.14 -13.49 5.00
CA ASN A 36 -0.20 -14.26 5.81
C ASN A 36 0.19 -13.52 7.09
N LEU A 37 0.47 -12.21 7.00
CA LEU A 37 0.81 -11.39 8.17
C LEU A 37 -0.36 -11.29 9.16
N LEU A 38 -1.58 -11.08 8.68
CA LEU A 38 -2.80 -11.03 9.51
C LEU A 38 -3.07 -12.33 10.28
N LYS A 39 -2.54 -13.47 9.82
CA LYS A 39 -2.71 -14.77 10.49
C LYS A 39 -1.68 -15.03 11.59
N LYS A 40 -0.68 -14.15 11.75
CA LYS A 40 0.38 -14.33 12.75
C LYS A 40 -0.07 -13.78 14.09
N ASP A 41 0.12 -14.55 15.16
CA ASP A 41 -0.14 -14.10 16.53
C ASP A 41 0.92 -13.13 17.05
N LYS A 42 2.14 -13.24 16.53
CA LYS A 42 3.29 -12.38 16.85
C LYS A 42 4.05 -12.04 15.59
N LEU A 43 4.44 -10.79 15.44
CA LEU A 43 5.23 -10.30 14.33
C LEU A 43 6.71 -10.24 14.69
N SER A 44 7.57 -10.62 13.75
CA SER A 44 8.99 -10.31 13.81
C SER A 44 9.28 -8.89 13.30
N GLU A 45 10.50 -8.40 13.49
CA GLU A 45 10.94 -7.13 12.87
C GLU A 45 10.86 -7.17 11.33
N GLU A 46 11.16 -8.32 10.73
CA GLU A 46 11.04 -8.51 9.28
C GLU A 46 9.58 -8.44 8.82
N ASP A 47 8.65 -8.97 9.61
CA ASP A 47 7.21 -8.88 9.34
C ASP A 47 6.71 -7.44 9.39
N ILE A 48 7.23 -6.63 10.33
CA ILE A 48 6.90 -5.21 10.44
C ILE A 48 7.44 -4.45 9.23
N GLU A 49 8.70 -4.68 8.84
CA GLU A 49 9.27 -4.06 7.63
C GLU A 49 8.52 -4.48 6.37
N GLU A 50 8.10 -5.74 6.26
CA GLU A 50 7.29 -6.22 5.15
C GLU A 50 5.92 -5.52 5.10
N ALA A 51 5.25 -5.36 6.26
CA ALA A 51 4.01 -4.60 6.35
C ALA A 51 4.20 -3.14 5.94
N PHE A 52 5.27 -2.49 6.43
CA PHE A 52 5.59 -1.09 6.12
C PHE A 52 5.91 -0.93 4.64
N GLY A 53 6.59 -1.90 4.01
CA GLY A 53 6.87 -1.95 2.58
C GLY A 53 5.63 -1.78 1.69
N MET A 54 4.42 -1.99 2.23
CA MET A 54 3.16 -1.83 1.53
C MET A 54 2.62 -0.39 1.50
N LEU A 55 3.07 0.46 2.42
CA LEU A 55 2.62 1.85 2.59
C LEU A 55 3.29 2.79 1.60
N CYS A 56 2.64 3.92 1.32
CA CYS A 56 3.29 5.05 0.66
C CYS A 56 4.49 5.52 1.50
N PHE A 57 5.66 5.69 0.87
CA PHE A 57 6.92 6.04 1.54
C PHE A 57 7.33 5.08 2.66
N LYS A 58 6.75 3.88 2.70
CA LYS A 58 6.98 2.87 3.74
C LYS A 58 6.81 3.36 5.18
N SER A 59 5.88 4.30 5.41
CA SER A 59 5.76 4.94 6.72
C SER A 59 4.34 5.46 7.00
N LEU A 60 3.83 5.12 8.18
CA LEU A 60 2.52 5.60 8.67
C LEU A 60 2.50 7.12 8.90
N ALA A 61 3.67 7.74 9.12
CA ALA A 61 3.78 9.19 9.30
C ALA A 61 3.32 9.95 8.04
N TYR A 62 3.54 9.39 6.84
CA TYR A 62 3.15 9.97 5.56
C TYR A 62 1.71 9.62 5.13
N CYS A 63 1.03 8.71 5.83
CA CYS A 63 -0.34 8.35 5.49
C CYS A 63 -1.33 9.51 5.75
N CYS A 64 -2.41 9.56 4.97
CA CYS A 64 -3.54 10.48 5.22
C CYS A 64 -4.36 10.03 6.44
N GLY A 65 -5.15 10.95 7.01
CA GLY A 65 -6.11 10.62 8.06
C GLY A 65 -7.24 9.70 7.59
N LEU A 66 -8.04 9.22 8.55
CA LEU A 66 -9.08 8.21 8.32
C LEU A 66 -10.21 8.69 7.41
N GLU A 67 -10.34 10.00 7.18
CA GLU A 67 -11.27 10.59 6.24
C GLU A 67 -11.04 10.13 4.78
N LYS A 68 -9.82 9.68 4.45
CA LYS A 68 -9.51 9.07 3.16
C LYS A 68 -9.44 7.55 3.29
N LYS A 69 -10.20 6.84 2.45
CA LYS A 69 -10.18 5.37 2.37
C LYS A 69 -8.86 4.89 1.75
N CYS A 70 -8.15 4.00 2.42
CA CYS A 70 -6.90 3.43 1.91
C CYS A 70 -6.71 1.99 2.42
N PRO A 71 -6.91 0.97 1.57
CA PRO A 71 -6.83 -0.42 2.01
C PRO A 71 -5.45 -0.80 2.54
N TYR A 72 -4.38 -0.19 2.02
CA TYR A 72 -3.02 -0.45 2.49
C TYR A 72 -2.78 0.05 3.91
N ARG A 73 -3.19 1.29 4.22
CA ARG A 73 -3.08 1.84 5.58
C ARG A 73 -3.88 0.98 6.54
N ASP A 74 -5.15 0.76 6.22
CA ASP A 74 -6.09 0.11 7.12
C ASP A 74 -5.67 -1.35 7.40
N THR A 75 -5.16 -2.05 6.38
CA THR A 75 -4.62 -3.41 6.54
C THR A 75 -3.34 -3.42 7.38
N VAL A 76 -2.43 -2.46 7.18
CA VAL A 76 -1.19 -2.39 7.96
C VAL A 76 -1.47 -2.02 9.42
N LEU A 77 -2.39 -1.10 9.69
CA LEU A 77 -2.84 -0.83 11.06
C LEU A 77 -3.38 -2.10 11.73
N ALA A 78 -4.22 -2.86 11.02
CA ALA A 78 -4.75 -4.14 11.51
C ALA A 78 -3.65 -5.19 11.75
N ILE A 79 -2.69 -5.33 10.83
CA ILE A 79 -1.53 -6.24 10.99
C ILE A 79 -0.75 -5.89 12.27
N LEU A 80 -0.48 -4.61 12.48
CA LEU A 80 0.31 -4.11 13.61
C LEU A 80 -0.48 -4.05 14.93
N GLY A 81 -1.80 -4.31 14.89
CA GLY A 81 -2.68 -4.16 16.04
C GLY A 81 -2.88 -2.72 16.51
N ILE A 82 -2.64 -1.73 15.66
CA ILE A 82 -2.82 -0.31 15.97
C ILE A 82 -4.28 0.07 15.75
N THR A 83 -4.94 0.64 16.76
CA THR A 83 -6.33 1.09 16.62
C THR A 83 -6.45 2.39 15.83
N GLU A 84 -7.65 2.69 15.35
CA GLU A 84 -7.93 3.95 14.67
C GLU A 84 -7.67 5.16 15.59
N GLU A 85 -8.00 5.04 16.89
CA GLU A 85 -7.77 6.06 17.90
C GLU A 85 -6.27 6.30 18.13
N GLU A 86 -5.48 5.23 18.29
CA GLU A 86 -4.04 5.32 18.47
C GLU A 86 -3.37 5.97 17.25
N TYR A 87 -3.80 5.59 16.04
CA TYR A 87 -3.34 6.20 14.80
C TYR A 87 -3.63 7.70 14.79
N LEU A 88 -4.87 8.11 15.08
CA LEU A 88 -5.25 9.53 15.12
C LEU A 88 -4.51 10.30 16.20
N GLU A 89 -4.27 9.70 17.38
CA GLU A 89 -3.53 10.33 18.46
C GLU A 89 -2.08 10.65 18.03
N VAL A 90 -1.40 9.71 17.36
CA VAL A 90 -0.06 9.93 16.83
C VAL A 90 -0.06 11.05 15.78
N LYS A 91 -1.06 11.09 14.89
CA LYS A 91 -1.18 12.16 13.88
C LYS A 91 -1.41 13.52 14.52
N LYS A 92 -2.19 13.59 15.59
CA LYS A 92 -2.40 14.81 16.37
C LYS A 92 -1.10 15.29 17.04
N LYS A 93 -0.35 14.38 17.68
CA LYS A 93 0.96 14.70 18.27
C LYS A 93 1.93 15.25 17.22
N ALA A 94 1.94 14.69 16.02
CA ALA A 94 2.76 15.20 14.93
C ALA A 94 2.37 16.63 14.52
N ASP A 95 1.07 16.93 14.38
CA ASP A 95 0.58 18.29 14.10
C ASP A 95 0.98 19.28 15.22
N GLU A 96 0.85 18.87 16.48
CA GLU A 96 1.29 19.68 17.63
C GLU A 96 2.79 19.99 17.59
N MET A 97 3.62 19.05 17.16
CA MET A 97 5.06 19.27 16.95
C MET A 97 5.31 20.34 15.88
N PHE A 98 4.61 20.29 14.74
CA PHE A 98 4.74 21.32 13.71
C PHE A 98 4.28 22.71 14.20
N ARG A 99 3.19 22.77 14.97
CA ARG A 99 2.70 24.04 15.55
C ARG A 99 3.71 24.70 16.49
N LYS A 100 4.50 23.90 17.22
CA LYS A 100 5.58 24.39 18.10
C LYS A 100 6.78 24.96 17.33
N ILE A 101 6.91 24.69 16.03
CA ILE A 101 7.96 25.29 15.20
C ILE A 101 7.57 26.72 14.80
N ILE A 102 6.28 26.99 14.66
CA ILE A 102 5.74 28.28 14.20
C ILE A 102 5.61 29.30 15.35
N ARG A 103 5.42 28.82 16.58
CA ARG A 103 5.26 29.63 17.79
C ARG A 103 6.56 29.69 18.59
#